data_AF-A0A2M8F7X9-F1
#
_entry.id   AF-A0A2M8F7X9-F1
#
_cell.length_a   1.000
_cell.length_b   1.000
_cell.length_c   1.000
_cell.angle_alpha   90.00
_cell.angle_beta   90.00
_cell.angle_gamma   90.00
#
_symmetry.space_group_name_H-M   'P 1'
#
loop_
_entity.id
_entity.type
_entity.pdbx_description
1 polymer ?
#
loop_
_entity_poly.entity_id
_entity_poly.type
_entity_poly.pdbx_seq_one_letter_code
_entity_poly.pdbx_strand_id
1 'polypeptide(L)'
;MLKIAIIIFPGLNTDYETRREIQRAGMKGEFVRWNEDPEKVAGYDGYVIGGGFSYEDRGRAGVIASLDPIMQVIKKEAAQGKPVLGICNGAQIVVESGLIPGLEGGELSLALATNKRIQDGKVIGTGYYNTWVRLKCGAPRGSCLFTWDIDEGSILSAPIAHGEGRFTTQNKDLMLALRDNGQLPLRYCGANGATTENFPDNPNGSEFSAAAVCNPEGTVMAVMPHLERSPEASLLLFESMRHGLEEGSKKKSRPAPAVKLMKESKPAEYKASPKGVQMLIGLTITDNEAQTHQLTLDHLGFKSIRLERQKHVEIGLEAKKDAEKSLRTLIKSSILLNTNKEEARVLLDKKWSLYNKDTGRFSPEEKAGKSAQTRSSLAKKGSSVSESTPKPPVGSEVRLLVRERDDCVGLSDCQKIQGRLKMKEVKSVRIGTLWTLHLPEMKVKEKETILKELLATHLFYNPHRQEAFWV
;
A
#
# COMPACT_ATOMS: atom_id res chain seq x y z
N MET A 1 -22.33 15.85 -25.16
CA MET A 1 -21.48 14.65 -24.99
C MET A 1 -20.83 14.75 -23.62
N LEU A 2 -20.94 13.70 -22.80
CA LEU A 2 -20.37 13.67 -21.46
C LEU A 2 -18.85 13.84 -21.52
N LYS A 3 -18.28 14.66 -20.63
CA LYS A 3 -16.84 14.90 -20.52
C LYS A 3 -16.26 14.13 -19.34
N ILE A 4 -15.27 13.29 -19.60
CA ILE A 4 -14.60 12.47 -18.59
C ILE A 4 -13.16 12.94 -18.44
N ALA A 5 -12.77 13.33 -17.23
CA ALA A 5 -11.40 13.66 -16.89
C ALA A 5 -10.59 12.37 -16.69
N ILE A 6 -9.46 12.25 -17.39
CA ILE A 6 -8.48 11.18 -17.23
C ILE A 6 -7.29 11.78 -16.49
N ILE A 7 -7.18 11.45 -15.20
CA ILE A 7 -6.20 12.05 -14.29
C ILE A 7 -4.83 11.43 -14.53
N ILE A 8 -3.84 12.27 -14.81
CA ILE A 8 -2.47 11.88 -15.12
C ILE A 8 -1.55 12.24 -13.95
N PHE A 9 -1.10 11.24 -13.21
CA PHE A 9 0.01 11.35 -12.26
C PHE A 9 1.33 10.93 -12.93
N PRO A 10 2.49 11.44 -12.49
CA PRO A 10 3.78 10.98 -12.98
C PRO A 10 3.92 9.46 -12.77
N GLY A 11 4.20 8.69 -13.82
CA GLY A 11 4.38 7.23 -13.73
C GLY A 11 3.13 6.38 -14.03
N LEU A 12 1.95 6.99 -14.19
CA LEU A 12 0.83 6.29 -14.84
C LEU A 12 1.18 5.96 -16.30
N ASN A 13 0.61 4.88 -16.82
CA ASN A 13 0.97 4.35 -18.14
C ASN A 13 -0.17 3.74 -18.94
N THR A 14 -1.43 3.95 -18.53
CA THR A 14 -2.61 3.39 -19.23
C THR A 14 -3.58 4.44 -19.78
N ASP A 15 -3.14 5.69 -19.86
CA ASP A 15 -4.02 6.83 -20.10
C ASP A 15 -4.58 6.83 -21.54
N TYR A 16 -3.74 6.46 -22.51
CA TYR A 16 -4.11 6.47 -23.92
C TYR A 16 -5.11 5.39 -24.28
N GLU A 17 -4.94 4.15 -23.79
CA GLU A 17 -5.93 3.10 -23.96
C GLU A 17 -7.24 3.45 -23.26
N THR A 18 -7.16 4.00 -22.04
CA THR A 18 -8.35 4.44 -21.29
C THR A 18 -9.13 5.50 -22.08
N ARG A 19 -8.44 6.51 -22.63
CA ARG A 19 -9.09 7.54 -23.46
C ARG A 19 -9.75 6.96 -24.70
N ARG A 20 -9.09 6.01 -25.36
CA ARG A 20 -9.63 5.35 -26.56
C ARG A 20 -10.92 4.62 -26.24
N GLU A 21 -10.98 3.87 -25.15
CA GLU A 21 -12.19 3.12 -24.79
C GLU A 21 -13.34 4.03 -24.32
N ILE A 22 -13.05 5.13 -23.60
CA ILE A 22 -14.04 6.19 -23.28
C ILE A 22 -14.65 6.77 -24.57
N GLN A 23 -13.82 7.06 -25.57
CA GLN A 23 -14.27 7.59 -26.86
C GLN A 23 -15.13 6.58 -27.63
N ARG A 24 -14.77 5.29 -27.58
CA ARG A 24 -15.56 4.22 -28.21
C ARG A 24 -16.94 4.05 -27.57
N ALA A 25 -17.06 4.31 -26.27
CA ALA A 25 -18.34 4.34 -25.57
C ALA A 25 -19.17 5.62 -25.81
N GLY A 26 -18.73 6.53 -26.68
CA GLY A 26 -19.48 7.75 -27.05
C GLY A 26 -19.30 8.93 -26.10
N MET A 27 -18.27 8.92 -25.26
CA MET A 27 -17.94 10.01 -24.33
C MET A 27 -16.66 10.75 -24.75
N LYS A 28 -16.46 11.97 -24.22
CA LYS A 28 -15.25 12.76 -24.47
C LYS A 28 -14.24 12.57 -23.32
N GLY A 29 -13.18 11.79 -23.55
CA GLY A 29 -12.07 11.66 -22.61
C GLY A 29 -11.02 12.77 -22.79
N GLU A 30 -10.72 13.51 -21.72
CA GLU A 30 -9.73 14.58 -21.70
C GLU A 30 -8.64 14.31 -20.66
N PHE A 31 -7.38 14.52 -21.04
CA PHE A 31 -6.26 14.35 -20.10
C PHE A 31 -6.18 15.57 -19.18
N VAL A 32 -6.13 15.31 -17.87
CA VAL A 32 -5.99 16.31 -16.82
C VAL A 32 -4.77 15.95 -15.99
N ARG A 33 -3.73 16.79 -16.04
CA ARG A 33 -2.49 16.52 -15.30
C ARG A 33 -2.69 16.85 -13.82
N TRP A 34 -1.99 16.12 -12.96
CA TRP A 34 -2.00 16.31 -11.51
C TRP A 34 -1.74 17.76 -11.06
N ASN A 35 -0.96 18.52 -11.83
CA ASN A 35 -0.62 19.92 -11.56
C ASN A 35 -1.48 20.95 -12.31
N GLU A 36 -2.60 20.53 -12.90
CA GLU A 36 -3.58 21.47 -13.46
C GLU A 36 -4.26 22.30 -12.37
N ASP A 37 -4.83 23.42 -12.81
CA ASP A 37 -5.64 24.28 -11.95
C ASP A 37 -6.86 23.51 -11.40
N PRO A 38 -7.09 23.48 -10.08
CA PRO A 38 -8.29 22.88 -9.47
C PRO A 38 -9.61 23.26 -10.13
N GLU A 39 -9.76 24.49 -10.62
CA GLU A 39 -10.99 24.93 -11.30
C GLU A 39 -11.22 24.21 -12.63
N LYS A 40 -10.15 23.85 -13.34
CA LYS A 40 -10.25 23.06 -14.57
C LYS A 40 -10.57 21.61 -14.29
N VAL A 41 -10.19 21.10 -13.12
CA VAL A 41 -10.47 19.72 -12.71
C VAL A 41 -11.94 19.59 -12.31
N ALA A 42 -12.54 20.63 -11.73
CA ALA A 42 -13.95 20.63 -11.38
C ALA A 42 -14.86 20.63 -12.62
N GLY A 43 -16.10 20.15 -12.45
CA GLY A 43 -17.14 20.29 -13.47
C GLY A 43 -17.13 19.28 -14.63
N TYR A 44 -16.23 18.28 -14.60
CA TYR A 44 -16.37 17.11 -15.47
C TYR A 44 -17.60 16.27 -15.08
N ASP A 45 -18.09 15.44 -16.01
CA ASP A 45 -19.19 14.51 -15.76
C ASP A 45 -18.72 13.25 -15.04
N GLY A 46 -17.41 12.96 -15.06
CA GLY A 46 -16.80 11.84 -14.36
C GLY A 46 -15.28 11.87 -14.41
N TYR A 47 -14.65 11.04 -13.59
CA TYR A 47 -13.20 10.98 -13.39
C TYR A 47 -12.70 9.55 -13.51
N VAL A 48 -11.59 9.36 -14.24
CA VAL A 48 -10.90 8.08 -14.35
C VAL A 48 -9.43 8.27 -14.00
N ILE A 49 -8.93 7.44 -13.11
CA ILE A 49 -7.51 7.34 -12.76
C ILE A 49 -7.02 6.00 -13.30
N GLY A 50 -6.12 6.05 -14.29
CA GLY A 50 -5.56 4.87 -14.95
C GLY A 50 -4.60 4.06 -14.08
N GLY A 51 -4.10 2.96 -14.64
CA GLY A 51 -3.05 2.15 -14.04
C GLY A 51 -1.64 2.63 -14.36
N GLY A 52 -0.66 1.92 -13.80
CA GLY A 52 0.76 2.19 -13.97
C GLY A 52 1.49 2.11 -12.64
N PHE A 53 2.43 3.02 -12.41
CA PHE A 53 3.25 3.10 -11.21
C PHE A 53 3.38 4.58 -10.81
N SER A 54 2.31 5.19 -10.32
CA SER A 54 2.32 6.60 -9.91
C SER A 54 3.44 6.84 -8.89
N TYR A 55 4.29 7.81 -9.18
CA TYR A 55 5.53 8.10 -8.44
C TYR A 55 6.41 6.85 -8.22
N GLU A 56 6.40 5.92 -9.18
CA GLU A 56 7.11 4.64 -9.16
C GLU A 56 6.74 3.72 -7.98
N ASP A 57 5.51 3.86 -7.44
CA ASP A 57 5.04 3.15 -6.24
C ASP A 57 5.97 3.31 -5.02
N ARG A 58 6.72 4.42 -4.96
CA ARG A 58 7.64 4.74 -3.87
C ARG A 58 6.91 4.78 -2.52
N GLY A 59 7.35 3.95 -1.58
CA GLY A 59 6.72 3.74 -0.29
C GLY A 59 5.70 2.61 -0.36
N ARG A 60 4.48 2.94 -0.77
CA ARG A 60 3.45 1.96 -1.13
C ARG A 60 2.67 2.44 -2.35
N ALA A 61 2.18 1.52 -3.16
CA ALA A 61 1.53 1.87 -4.41
C ALA A 61 0.34 2.83 -4.19
N GLY A 62 0.33 3.94 -4.92
CA GLY A 62 -0.72 4.97 -4.88
C GLY A 62 -0.67 5.98 -3.73
N VAL A 63 0.15 5.82 -2.68
CA VAL A 63 0.12 6.74 -1.52
C VAL A 63 0.43 8.18 -1.89
N ILE A 64 1.51 8.40 -2.66
CA ILE A 64 1.99 9.74 -2.97
C ILE A 64 0.93 10.50 -3.79
N ALA A 65 0.37 9.83 -4.81
CA ALA A 65 -0.70 10.40 -5.64
C ALA A 65 -2.01 10.60 -4.86
N SER A 66 -2.34 9.76 -3.88
CA SER A 66 -3.55 9.92 -3.06
C SER A 66 -3.56 11.20 -2.20
N LEU A 67 -2.36 11.72 -1.90
CA LEU A 67 -2.13 12.93 -1.10
C LEU A 67 -1.96 14.19 -1.97
N ASP A 68 -2.01 14.05 -3.29
CA ASP A 68 -1.90 15.16 -4.22
C ASP A 68 -3.10 16.12 -4.11
N PRO A 69 -2.90 17.46 -4.20
CA PRO A 69 -3.99 18.43 -4.12
C PRO A 69 -5.16 18.15 -5.07
N ILE A 70 -4.92 17.58 -6.26
CA ILE A 70 -5.99 17.26 -7.22
C ILE A 70 -7.00 16.26 -6.64
N MET A 71 -6.57 15.36 -5.75
CA MET A 71 -7.45 14.39 -5.10
C MET A 71 -8.44 15.07 -4.17
N GLN A 72 -8.16 16.26 -3.65
CA GLN A 72 -9.14 17.01 -2.85
C GLN A 72 -10.30 17.51 -3.70
N VAL A 73 -10.05 17.86 -4.97
CA VAL A 73 -11.11 18.23 -5.93
C VAL A 73 -11.93 16.99 -6.27
N ILE A 74 -11.27 15.88 -6.60
CA ILE A 74 -11.94 14.61 -6.94
C ILE A 74 -12.81 14.12 -5.78
N LYS A 75 -12.35 14.23 -4.53
CA LYS A 75 -13.16 13.89 -3.34
C LYS A 75 -14.42 14.74 -3.23
N LYS A 76 -14.34 16.04 -3.48
CA LYS A 76 -15.50 16.95 -3.47
C LYS A 76 -16.51 16.59 -4.55
N GLU A 77 -16.02 16.29 -5.75
CA GLU A 77 -16.86 15.89 -6.89
C GLU A 77 -17.52 14.51 -6.66
N ALA A 78 -16.77 13.55 -6.11
CA ALA A 78 -17.29 12.25 -5.71
C ALA A 78 -18.41 12.38 -4.66
N ALA A 79 -18.27 13.28 -3.68
CA ALA A 79 -19.29 13.58 -2.68
C ALA A 79 -20.58 14.17 -3.27
N GLN A 80 -20.48 14.82 -4.45
CA GLN A 80 -21.64 15.26 -5.23
C GLN A 80 -22.25 14.14 -6.10
N GLY A 81 -21.73 12.92 -5.98
CA GLY A 81 -22.20 11.74 -6.70
C GLY A 81 -21.63 11.58 -8.10
N LYS A 82 -20.61 12.36 -8.47
CA LYS A 82 -19.89 12.18 -9.75
C LYS A 82 -19.12 10.86 -9.74
N PRO A 83 -19.09 10.14 -10.88
CA PRO A 83 -18.36 8.87 -10.96
C PRO A 83 -16.86 9.05 -10.86
N VAL A 84 -16.21 8.20 -10.06
CA VAL A 84 -14.75 8.08 -9.97
C VAL A 84 -14.32 6.63 -10.15
N LEU A 85 -13.58 6.35 -11.21
CA LEU A 85 -13.05 5.02 -11.52
C LEU A 85 -11.54 4.97 -11.32
N GLY A 86 -11.06 4.14 -10.41
CA GLY A 86 -9.64 3.82 -10.26
C GLY A 86 -9.32 2.45 -10.84
N ILE A 87 -8.43 2.38 -11.83
CA ILE A 87 -8.00 1.13 -12.47
C ILE A 87 -6.57 0.79 -12.07
N CYS A 88 -6.32 -0.42 -11.58
CA CYS A 88 -5.01 -0.92 -11.15
C CYS A 88 -4.30 0.04 -10.18
N ASN A 89 -3.36 0.87 -10.63
CA ASN A 89 -2.74 1.89 -9.78
C ASN A 89 -3.70 3.01 -9.37
N GLY A 90 -4.64 3.38 -10.24
CA GLY A 90 -5.76 4.23 -9.87
C GLY A 90 -6.62 3.61 -8.77
N ALA A 91 -6.81 2.28 -8.76
CA ALA A 91 -7.54 1.61 -7.68
C ALA A 91 -6.82 1.78 -6.33
N GLN A 92 -5.49 1.69 -6.33
CA GLN A 92 -4.64 1.93 -5.17
C GLN A 92 -4.75 3.38 -4.69
N ILE A 93 -4.70 4.35 -5.60
CA ILE A 93 -4.88 5.78 -5.28
C ILE A 93 -6.25 6.05 -4.64
N VAL A 94 -7.33 5.53 -5.22
CA VAL A 94 -8.69 5.76 -4.73
C VAL A 94 -8.90 5.11 -3.35
N VAL A 95 -8.34 3.91 -3.11
CA VAL A 95 -8.34 3.27 -1.78
C VAL A 95 -7.53 4.08 -0.77
N GLU A 96 -6.29 4.45 -1.09
CA GLU A 96 -5.42 5.24 -0.19
C GLU A 96 -5.98 6.64 0.10
N SER A 97 -6.81 7.17 -0.79
CA SER A 97 -7.51 8.45 -0.57
C SER A 97 -8.70 8.36 0.39
N GLY A 98 -9.13 7.15 0.78
CA GLY A 98 -10.31 6.93 1.63
C GLY A 98 -11.65 6.98 0.89
N LEU A 99 -11.64 7.15 -0.45
CA LEU A 99 -12.85 7.13 -1.28
C LEU A 99 -13.47 5.72 -1.37
N ILE A 100 -12.66 4.67 -1.20
CA ILE A 100 -13.11 3.29 -1.08
C ILE A 100 -12.69 2.77 0.29
N PRO A 101 -13.61 2.16 1.07
CA PRO A 101 -14.95 1.70 0.68
C PRO A 101 -16.07 2.74 0.79
N GLY A 102 -15.75 4.02 0.98
CA GLY A 102 -16.74 5.10 1.06
C GLY A 102 -17.44 5.16 2.42
N LEU A 103 -16.66 5.02 3.50
CA LEU A 103 -17.17 5.22 4.86
C LEU A 103 -17.33 6.70 5.18
N GLU A 104 -18.20 7.02 6.13
CA GLU A 104 -18.42 8.38 6.59
C GLU A 104 -17.10 9.04 7.03
N GLY A 105 -16.88 10.29 6.64
CA GLY A 105 -15.64 11.02 6.92
C GLY A 105 -14.45 10.69 6.00
N GLY A 106 -14.56 9.69 5.11
CA GLY A 106 -13.49 9.32 4.19
C GLY A 106 -12.28 8.71 4.89
N GLU A 107 -12.50 8.01 6.00
CA GLU A 107 -11.45 7.33 6.75
C GLU A 107 -10.83 6.18 5.94
N LEU A 108 -9.50 6.08 5.96
CA LEU A 108 -8.79 4.96 5.36
C LEU A 108 -9.11 3.69 6.15
N SER A 109 -9.87 2.76 5.56
CA SER A 109 -10.35 1.53 6.23
C SER A 109 -10.01 0.23 5.48
N LEU A 110 -9.48 0.36 4.26
CA LEU A 110 -9.14 -0.72 3.36
C LEU A 110 -7.73 -0.48 2.81
N ALA A 111 -7.07 -1.54 2.36
CA ALA A 111 -5.78 -1.45 1.70
C ALA A 111 -5.70 -2.41 0.51
N LEU A 112 -4.86 -2.06 -0.44
CA LEU A 112 -4.34 -2.99 -1.44
C LEU A 112 -2.92 -3.36 -1.03
N ALA A 113 -2.65 -4.66 -0.88
CA ALA A 113 -1.39 -5.18 -0.36
C ALA A 113 -0.66 -6.08 -1.37
N THR A 114 0.60 -6.41 -1.07
CA THR A 114 1.41 -7.33 -1.87
C THR A 114 0.63 -8.61 -2.17
N ASN A 115 0.66 -9.00 -3.44
CA ASN A 115 0.03 -10.22 -3.91
C ASN A 115 0.55 -11.43 -3.14
N LYS A 116 -0.37 -12.33 -2.80
CA LYS A 116 -0.11 -13.65 -2.23
C LYS A 116 -0.80 -14.70 -3.08
N ARG A 117 -0.02 -15.46 -3.85
CA ARG A 117 -0.52 -16.63 -4.56
C ARG A 117 -0.63 -17.77 -3.55
N ILE A 118 -1.86 -18.10 -3.17
CA ILE A 118 -2.16 -19.10 -2.14
C ILE A 118 -2.66 -20.38 -2.82
N GLN A 119 -2.13 -21.53 -2.42
CA GLN A 119 -2.61 -22.84 -2.85
C GLN A 119 -2.71 -23.73 -1.61
N ASP A 120 -3.92 -24.21 -1.30
CA ASP A 120 -4.20 -25.11 -0.18
C ASP A 120 -3.64 -24.57 1.16
N GLY A 121 -3.89 -23.28 1.41
CA GLY A 121 -3.44 -22.57 2.61
C GLY A 121 -1.95 -22.22 2.64
N LYS A 122 -1.18 -22.54 1.58
CA LYS A 122 0.26 -22.25 1.49
C LYS A 122 0.52 -21.11 0.51
N VAL A 123 1.38 -20.17 0.89
CA VAL A 123 1.87 -19.14 -0.03
C VAL A 123 2.91 -19.76 -0.96
N ILE A 124 2.60 -19.86 -2.25
CA ILE A 124 3.47 -20.42 -3.30
C ILE A 124 4.18 -19.33 -4.12
N GLY A 125 3.78 -18.07 -3.97
CA GLY A 125 4.46 -16.94 -4.59
C GLY A 125 3.95 -15.59 -4.12
N THR A 126 4.79 -14.57 -4.27
CA THR A 126 4.48 -13.17 -3.95
C THR A 126 4.91 -12.24 -5.08
N GLY A 127 4.54 -10.96 -5.00
CA GLY A 127 4.97 -9.92 -5.92
C GLY A 127 4.21 -9.91 -7.26
N TYR A 128 4.81 -9.24 -8.26
CA TYR A 128 4.21 -8.95 -9.55
C TYR A 128 3.68 -10.19 -10.27
N TYR A 129 2.49 -10.08 -10.85
CA TYR A 129 1.89 -11.12 -11.66
C TYR A 129 1.11 -10.49 -12.82
N ASN A 130 1.29 -11.05 -14.03
CA ASN A 130 0.67 -10.57 -15.25
C ASN A 130 0.07 -11.75 -16.02
N THR A 131 -1.25 -11.77 -16.13
CA THR A 131 -2.02 -12.84 -16.81
C THR A 131 -3.42 -12.34 -17.15
N TRP A 132 -4.13 -13.08 -18.00
CA TRP A 132 -5.57 -12.98 -18.12
C TRP A 132 -6.28 -13.70 -16.98
N VAL A 133 -7.37 -13.11 -16.48
CA VAL A 133 -8.22 -13.65 -15.42
C VAL A 133 -9.68 -13.61 -15.85
N ARG A 134 -10.50 -14.44 -15.21
CA ARG A 134 -11.96 -14.37 -15.33
C ARG A 134 -12.55 -13.66 -14.12
N LEU A 135 -13.58 -12.88 -14.37
CA LEU A 135 -14.24 -12.03 -13.38
C LEU A 135 -15.73 -12.32 -13.44
N LYS A 136 -16.31 -12.69 -12.30
CA LYS A 136 -17.75 -12.78 -12.14
C LYS A 136 -18.30 -11.45 -11.64
N CYS A 137 -19.34 -10.93 -12.29
CA CYS A 137 -20.11 -9.79 -11.80
C CYS A 137 -20.82 -10.18 -10.50
N GLY A 138 -20.55 -9.46 -9.41
CA GLY A 138 -21.14 -9.69 -8.09
C GLY A 138 -22.12 -8.60 -7.65
N ALA A 139 -22.28 -7.54 -8.45
CA ALA A 139 -23.21 -6.45 -8.16
C ALA A 139 -24.53 -6.66 -8.92
N PRO A 140 -25.69 -6.37 -8.29
CA PRO A 140 -26.96 -6.34 -9.01
C PRO A 140 -26.93 -5.30 -10.15
N ARG A 141 -27.63 -5.60 -11.26
CA ARG A 141 -27.79 -4.67 -12.38
C ARG A 141 -28.30 -3.30 -11.90
N GLY A 142 -27.71 -2.21 -12.39
CA GLY A 142 -28.07 -0.84 -12.02
C GLY A 142 -27.65 -0.39 -10.61
N SER A 143 -26.87 -1.19 -9.87
CA SER A 143 -26.41 -0.80 -8.52
C SER A 143 -25.04 -0.11 -8.50
N CYS A 144 -24.24 -0.26 -9.55
CA CYS A 144 -22.90 0.31 -9.70
C CYS A 144 -22.78 0.91 -11.10
N LEU A 145 -22.35 2.18 -11.21
CA LEU A 145 -22.25 2.87 -12.51
C LEU A 145 -21.33 2.14 -13.48
N PHE A 146 -20.31 1.44 -12.98
CA PHE A 146 -19.30 0.78 -13.81
C PHE A 146 -19.67 -0.65 -14.22
N THR A 147 -20.74 -1.19 -13.66
CA THR A 147 -21.31 -2.50 -14.04
C THR A 147 -22.83 -2.39 -14.23
N TRP A 148 -23.31 -1.19 -14.58
CA TRP A 148 -24.72 -0.83 -14.66
C TRP A 148 -25.49 -1.78 -15.58
N ASP A 149 -24.88 -2.11 -16.72
CA ASP A 149 -25.47 -2.96 -17.75
C ASP A 149 -25.00 -4.41 -17.73
N ILE A 150 -24.32 -4.82 -16.66
CA ILE A 150 -23.76 -6.16 -16.52
C ILE A 150 -24.60 -6.93 -15.53
N ASP A 151 -25.26 -7.99 -16.00
CA ASP A 151 -26.09 -8.83 -15.14
C ASP A 151 -25.25 -9.55 -14.09
N GLU A 152 -25.82 -9.72 -12.89
CA GLU A 152 -25.18 -10.45 -11.81
C GLU A 152 -24.88 -11.90 -12.25
N GLY A 153 -23.66 -12.33 -12.01
CA GLY A 153 -23.18 -13.66 -12.40
C GLY A 153 -22.56 -13.74 -13.80
N SER A 154 -22.69 -12.71 -14.64
CA SER A 154 -21.98 -12.62 -15.92
C SER A 154 -20.47 -12.75 -15.73
N ILE A 155 -19.81 -13.47 -16.64
CA ILE A 155 -18.36 -13.70 -16.62
C ILE A 155 -17.71 -12.83 -17.68
N LEU A 156 -16.76 -12.01 -17.24
CA LEU A 156 -15.90 -11.19 -18.06
C LEU A 156 -14.47 -11.72 -18.04
N SER A 157 -13.66 -11.30 -19.00
CA SER A 157 -12.23 -11.60 -19.04
C SER A 157 -11.43 -10.31 -19.17
N ALA A 158 -10.36 -10.18 -18.40
CA ALA A 158 -9.45 -9.03 -18.47
C ALA A 158 -8.04 -9.40 -18.02
N PRO A 159 -7.01 -8.69 -18.49
CA PRO A 159 -5.65 -8.86 -17.97
C PRO A 159 -5.49 -8.19 -16.61
N ILE A 160 -4.62 -8.76 -15.77
CA ILE A 160 -4.07 -8.12 -14.58
C ILE A 160 -2.57 -7.87 -14.80
N ALA A 161 -2.03 -6.83 -14.17
CA ALA A 161 -0.61 -6.47 -14.26
C ALA A 161 -0.19 -5.70 -13.01
N HIS A 162 -0.09 -6.37 -11.86
CA HIS A 162 0.15 -5.70 -10.58
C HIS A 162 0.96 -6.54 -9.59
N GLY A 163 1.67 -5.88 -8.67
CA GLY A 163 2.37 -6.50 -7.53
C GLY A 163 1.66 -6.32 -6.18
N GLU A 164 0.83 -5.29 -6.06
CA GLU A 164 0.10 -4.92 -4.83
C GLU A 164 -1.41 -4.80 -5.10
N GLY A 165 -2.04 -5.88 -5.54
CA GLY A 165 -3.47 -5.88 -5.91
C GLY A 165 -4.39 -6.57 -4.93
N ARG A 166 -3.89 -6.95 -3.74
CA ARG A 166 -4.67 -7.75 -2.80
C ARG A 166 -5.51 -6.89 -1.89
N PHE A 167 -6.84 -6.87 -2.06
CA PHE A 167 -7.73 -6.18 -1.13
C PHE A 167 -7.65 -6.85 0.25
N THR A 168 -7.40 -6.05 1.28
CA THR A 168 -7.24 -6.52 2.67
C THR A 168 -7.63 -5.44 3.66
N THR A 169 -8.08 -5.86 4.83
CA THR A 169 -8.23 -4.97 6.00
C THR A 169 -8.07 -5.78 7.28
N GLN A 170 -7.76 -5.09 8.38
CA GLN A 170 -7.78 -5.69 9.70
C GLN A 170 -9.21 -5.94 10.21
N ASN A 171 -10.20 -5.20 9.70
CA ASN A 171 -11.57 -5.33 10.13
C ASN A 171 -12.27 -6.40 9.29
N LYS A 172 -12.32 -7.63 9.80
CA LYS A 172 -12.95 -8.75 9.05
C LYS A 172 -14.44 -8.54 8.81
N ASP A 173 -15.12 -7.83 9.71
CA ASP A 173 -16.53 -7.48 9.54
C ASP A 173 -16.73 -6.53 8.34
N LEU A 174 -15.72 -5.71 8.00
CA LEU A 174 -15.81 -4.79 6.86
C LEU A 174 -15.82 -5.58 5.54
N MET A 175 -14.92 -6.55 5.37
CA MET A 175 -14.93 -7.37 4.14
C MET A 175 -16.21 -8.20 4.00
N LEU A 176 -16.74 -8.72 5.12
CA LEU A 176 -18.03 -9.41 5.14
C LEU A 176 -19.16 -8.47 4.72
N ALA A 177 -19.23 -7.28 5.32
CA ALA A 177 -20.24 -6.27 4.97
C ALA A 177 -20.14 -5.85 3.50
N LEU A 178 -18.94 -5.66 2.96
CA LEU A 178 -18.75 -5.33 1.53
C LEU A 178 -19.29 -6.43 0.61
N ARG A 179 -19.06 -7.71 0.96
CA ARG A 179 -19.62 -8.84 0.21
C ARG A 179 -21.14 -8.85 0.29
N ASP A 180 -21.69 -8.77 1.50
CA ASP A 180 -23.12 -8.92 1.75
C ASP A 180 -23.94 -7.76 1.20
N ASN A 181 -23.35 -6.57 1.15
CA ASN A 181 -23.95 -5.38 0.52
C ASN A 181 -23.77 -5.36 -1.01
N GLY A 182 -23.17 -6.38 -1.63
CA GLY A 182 -22.91 -6.39 -3.08
C GLY A 182 -21.89 -5.32 -3.53
N GLN A 183 -21.03 -4.85 -2.64
CA GLN A 183 -19.97 -3.86 -2.90
C GLN A 183 -18.67 -4.48 -3.44
N LEU A 184 -18.75 -5.70 -3.95
CA LEU A 184 -17.70 -6.38 -4.70
C LEU A 184 -18.16 -6.60 -6.17
N PRO A 185 -18.18 -5.55 -7.02
CA PRO A 185 -18.81 -5.63 -8.35
C PRO A 185 -18.17 -6.67 -9.26
N LEU A 186 -16.87 -6.92 -9.08
CA LEU A 186 -16.13 -7.92 -9.84
C LEU A 186 -15.31 -8.78 -8.88
N ARG A 187 -15.43 -10.09 -9.04
CA ARG A 187 -14.75 -11.10 -8.24
C ARG A 187 -14.01 -12.07 -9.14
N TYR A 188 -12.78 -12.41 -8.82
CA TYR A 188 -12.05 -13.44 -9.55
C TYR A 188 -12.77 -14.78 -9.48
N CYS A 189 -12.82 -15.51 -10.59
CA CYS A 189 -13.50 -16.79 -10.66
C CYS A 189 -12.81 -17.78 -11.60
N GLY A 190 -13.12 -19.07 -11.42
CA GLY A 190 -12.75 -20.13 -12.34
C GLY A 190 -13.60 -20.16 -13.60
N ALA A 191 -13.34 -21.14 -14.47
CA ALA A 191 -14.02 -21.29 -15.76
C ALA A 191 -15.55 -21.50 -15.63
N ASN A 192 -16.01 -22.07 -14.52
CA ASN A 192 -17.43 -22.28 -14.22
C ASN A 192 -18.08 -21.11 -13.46
N GLY A 193 -17.38 -19.99 -13.29
CA GLY A 193 -17.85 -18.85 -12.50
C GLY A 193 -17.79 -19.05 -10.98
N ALA A 194 -17.23 -20.16 -10.48
CA ALA A 194 -17.02 -20.35 -9.05
C ALA A 194 -15.86 -19.49 -8.54
N THR A 195 -16.06 -18.82 -7.42
CA THR A 195 -15.01 -18.05 -6.73
C THR A 195 -14.21 -18.95 -5.80
N THR A 196 -12.93 -18.67 -5.62
CA THR A 196 -12.03 -19.44 -4.74
C THR A 196 -10.97 -18.53 -4.13
N GLU A 197 -10.42 -18.93 -2.99
CA GLU A 197 -9.28 -18.24 -2.37
C GLU A 197 -7.93 -18.76 -2.94
N ASN A 198 -7.96 -19.80 -3.77
CA ASN A 198 -6.76 -20.42 -4.33
C ASN A 198 -6.36 -19.84 -5.68
N PHE A 199 -5.05 -19.80 -5.89
CA PHE A 199 -4.39 -19.64 -7.18
C PHE A 199 -4.71 -20.85 -8.08
N PRO A 200 -4.76 -20.70 -9.43
CA PRO A 200 -4.55 -19.48 -10.21
C PRO A 200 -5.79 -18.57 -10.30
N ASP A 201 -6.98 -19.08 -9.98
CA ASP A 201 -8.23 -18.35 -10.20
C ASP A 201 -8.30 -17.08 -9.34
N ASN A 202 -7.84 -17.11 -8.09
CA ASN A 202 -7.51 -15.91 -7.32
C ASN A 202 -6.00 -15.61 -7.42
N PRO A 203 -5.59 -14.65 -8.27
CA PRO A 203 -4.19 -14.47 -8.64
C PRO A 203 -3.38 -13.75 -7.55
N ASN A 204 -4.05 -13.11 -6.59
CA ASN A 204 -3.41 -12.18 -5.66
C ASN A 204 -3.75 -12.45 -4.20
N GLY A 205 -4.68 -13.35 -3.91
CA GLY A 205 -5.07 -13.75 -2.56
C GLY A 205 -6.03 -12.78 -1.88
N SER A 206 -6.80 -12.00 -2.65
CA SER A 206 -7.81 -11.08 -2.10
C SER A 206 -8.94 -11.87 -1.46
N GLU A 207 -9.35 -11.45 -0.26
CA GLU A 207 -10.48 -12.06 0.45
C GLU A 207 -11.76 -11.97 -0.39
N PHE A 208 -12.57 -13.03 -0.35
CA PHE A 208 -13.78 -13.20 -1.16
C PHE A 208 -13.53 -13.15 -2.67
N SER A 209 -12.30 -13.41 -3.10
CA SER A 209 -11.86 -13.25 -4.48
C SER A 209 -12.11 -11.83 -5.02
N ALA A 210 -12.10 -10.80 -4.16
CA ALA A 210 -12.40 -9.43 -4.59
C ALA A 210 -11.42 -8.95 -5.67
N ALA A 211 -11.94 -8.51 -6.82
CA ALA A 211 -11.17 -7.89 -7.90
C ALA A 211 -11.52 -6.41 -8.08
N ALA A 212 -12.70 -6.01 -7.64
CA ALA A 212 -13.14 -4.62 -7.51
C ALA A 212 -13.93 -4.39 -6.23
N VAL A 213 -13.87 -3.16 -5.70
CA VAL A 213 -14.68 -2.67 -4.59
C VAL A 213 -15.31 -1.33 -4.97
N CYS A 214 -16.57 -1.11 -4.62
CA CYS A 214 -17.24 0.18 -4.83
C CYS A 214 -17.85 0.77 -3.56
N ASN A 215 -18.10 2.08 -3.56
CA ASN A 215 -18.80 2.77 -2.47
C ASN A 215 -20.29 2.36 -2.44
N PRO A 216 -21.03 2.69 -1.35
CA PRO A 216 -22.43 2.31 -1.20
C PRO A 216 -23.34 2.84 -2.32
N GLU A 217 -23.04 4.03 -2.84
CA GLU A 217 -23.79 4.67 -3.93
C GLU A 217 -23.47 4.06 -5.30
N GLY A 218 -22.41 3.25 -5.40
CA GLY A 218 -21.94 2.67 -6.66
C GLY A 218 -21.37 3.68 -7.66
N THR A 219 -21.00 4.87 -7.20
CA THR A 219 -20.43 5.95 -8.03
C THR A 219 -18.91 5.95 -8.04
N VAL A 220 -18.27 5.35 -7.05
CA VAL A 220 -16.81 5.21 -6.97
C VAL A 220 -16.46 3.73 -7.01
N MET A 221 -15.49 3.34 -7.84
CA MET A 221 -14.99 1.97 -7.90
C MET A 221 -13.48 1.91 -8.05
N ALA A 222 -12.86 1.05 -7.25
CA ALA A 222 -11.47 0.63 -7.38
C ALA A 222 -11.45 -0.78 -7.98
N VAL A 223 -10.79 -0.98 -9.12
CA VAL A 223 -10.72 -2.27 -9.84
C VAL A 223 -9.27 -2.61 -10.20
N MET A 224 -8.80 -3.80 -9.84
CA MET A 224 -7.41 -4.21 -10.11
C MET A 224 -7.17 -4.73 -11.53
N PRO A 225 -8.08 -5.53 -12.14
CA PRO A 225 -7.99 -5.89 -13.55
C PRO A 225 -8.06 -4.67 -14.48
N HIS A 226 -7.29 -4.72 -15.57
CA HIS A 226 -7.30 -3.72 -16.63
C HIS A 226 -8.43 -4.01 -17.63
N LEU A 227 -9.67 -3.69 -17.24
CA LEU A 227 -10.84 -3.85 -18.11
C LEU A 227 -10.71 -3.05 -19.42
N GLU A 228 -10.06 -1.87 -19.38
CA GLU A 228 -9.73 -1.03 -20.53
C GLU A 228 -8.77 -1.69 -21.53
N ARG A 229 -8.10 -2.78 -21.14
CA ARG A 229 -7.25 -3.61 -22.01
C ARG A 229 -7.97 -4.85 -22.55
N SER A 230 -9.25 -5.00 -22.24
CA SER A 230 -10.11 -6.08 -22.73
C SER A 230 -11.16 -5.50 -23.70
N PRO A 231 -11.20 -5.93 -24.98
CA PRO A 231 -12.14 -5.35 -25.94
C PRO A 231 -13.62 -5.43 -25.53
N GLU A 232 -14.06 -6.56 -24.96
CA GLU A 232 -15.45 -6.75 -24.52
C GLU A 232 -15.71 -6.05 -23.18
N ALA A 233 -14.81 -6.27 -22.20
CA ALA A 233 -15.04 -5.76 -20.86
C ALA A 233 -14.89 -4.22 -20.78
N SER A 234 -14.03 -3.62 -21.61
CA SER A 234 -13.88 -2.15 -21.70
C SER A 234 -15.15 -1.48 -22.20
N LEU A 235 -15.77 -2.03 -23.25
CA LEU A 235 -16.99 -1.46 -23.80
C LEU A 235 -18.13 -1.54 -22.78
N LEU A 236 -18.34 -2.71 -22.17
CA LEU A 236 -19.35 -2.88 -21.11
C LEU A 236 -19.13 -1.94 -19.92
N LEU A 237 -17.87 -1.73 -19.51
CA LEU A 237 -17.51 -0.83 -18.41
C LEU A 237 -17.89 0.63 -18.70
N PHE A 238 -17.47 1.16 -19.85
CA PHE A 238 -17.67 2.58 -20.18
C PHE A 238 -19.08 2.87 -20.71
N GLU A 239 -19.74 1.92 -21.37
CA GLU A 239 -21.16 2.04 -21.72
C GLU A 239 -22.04 2.00 -20.47
N SER A 240 -21.75 1.12 -19.50
CA SER A 240 -22.41 1.13 -18.20
C SER A 240 -22.29 2.49 -17.52
N MET A 241 -21.08 3.06 -17.51
CA MET A 241 -20.82 4.36 -16.91
C MET A 241 -21.62 5.47 -17.61
N ARG A 242 -21.64 5.48 -18.94
CA ARG A 242 -22.42 6.44 -19.74
C ARG A 242 -23.91 6.32 -19.47
N HIS A 243 -24.45 5.09 -19.54
CA HIS A 243 -25.87 4.83 -19.37
C HIS A 243 -26.34 5.22 -17.96
N GLY A 244 -25.58 4.87 -16.92
CA GLY A 244 -25.89 5.27 -15.55
C GLY A 244 -25.85 6.79 -15.31
N LEU A 245 -25.01 7.51 -16.06
CA LEU A 245 -24.99 8.99 -16.07
C LEU A 245 -26.21 9.59 -16.78
N GLU A 246 -26.62 9.01 -17.92
CA GLU A 246 -27.77 9.48 -18.73
C GLU A 246 -29.13 9.21 -18.07
N GLU A 247 -29.30 8.08 -17.37
CA GLU A 247 -30.54 7.69 -16.69
C GLU A 247 -30.89 8.57 -15.46
N GLY A 248 -30.03 9.52 -15.08
CA GLY A 248 -30.38 10.54 -14.10
C GLY A 248 -30.58 10.02 -12.66
N SER A 249 -29.84 8.99 -12.25
CA SER A 249 -29.69 8.62 -10.83
C SER A 249 -30.98 8.30 -10.05
N LYS A 250 -31.92 7.52 -10.61
CA LYS A 250 -32.90 6.75 -9.81
C LYS A 250 -32.19 5.58 -9.10
N LYS A 251 -31.28 5.91 -8.18
CA LYS A 251 -30.35 4.96 -7.54
C LYS A 251 -31.08 4.07 -6.54
N LYS A 252 -30.83 2.77 -6.59
CA LYS A 252 -30.96 1.91 -5.40
C LYS A 252 -29.65 2.06 -4.62
N SER A 253 -29.59 2.99 -3.66
CA SER A 253 -28.41 3.08 -2.80
C SER A 253 -28.31 1.80 -1.97
N ARG A 254 -27.09 1.30 -1.81
CA ARG A 254 -26.83 0.22 -0.85
C ARG A 254 -26.67 0.84 0.54
N PRO A 255 -26.98 0.11 1.63
CA PRO A 255 -26.63 0.58 2.95
C PRO A 255 -25.12 0.76 3.04
N ALA A 256 -24.67 1.81 3.72
CA ALA A 256 -23.28 1.91 4.10
C ALA A 256 -22.89 0.65 4.92
N PRO A 257 -21.66 0.12 4.78
CA PRO A 257 -21.19 -0.97 5.62
C PRO A 257 -21.43 -0.65 7.11
N ALA A 258 -22.33 -1.40 7.74
CA ALA A 258 -22.70 -1.21 9.15
C ALA A 258 -21.62 -1.81 10.07
N VAL A 259 -20.42 -1.27 9.99
CA VAL A 259 -19.25 -1.75 10.72
C VAL A 259 -18.78 -0.75 11.74
N LYS A 260 -18.45 -1.26 12.92
CA LYS A 260 -17.72 -0.49 13.92
C LYS A 260 -16.32 -0.22 13.39
N LEU A 261 -16.02 1.05 13.13
CA LEU A 261 -14.68 1.49 12.77
C LEU A 261 -13.69 1.08 13.87
N MET A 262 -12.58 0.47 13.46
CA MET A 262 -11.50 0.20 14.41
C MET A 262 -10.89 1.53 14.81
N LYS A 263 -10.62 1.71 16.11
CA LYS A 263 -9.81 2.84 16.55
C LYS A 263 -8.44 2.75 15.86
N GLU A 264 -7.99 3.86 15.29
CA GLU A 264 -6.66 3.93 14.68
C GLU A 264 -5.60 3.39 15.64
N SER A 265 -4.87 2.38 15.19
CA SER A 265 -3.76 1.83 15.96
C SER A 265 -2.60 2.83 15.92
N LYS A 266 -2.30 3.42 17.07
CA LYS A 266 -1.08 4.24 17.25
C LYS A 266 0.16 3.35 17.19
N PRO A 267 1.33 3.89 16.79
CA PRO A 267 2.56 3.10 16.79
C PRO A 267 2.87 2.57 18.20
N ALA A 268 3.19 1.28 18.27
CA ALA A 268 3.57 0.63 19.52
C ALA A 268 5.05 0.86 19.85
N GLU A 269 5.52 0.44 21.02
CA GLU A 269 6.97 0.39 21.28
C GLU A 269 7.58 -0.83 20.58
N TYR A 270 8.66 -0.65 19.83
CA TYR A 270 9.37 -1.77 19.21
C TYR A 270 10.08 -2.63 20.27
N LYS A 271 9.84 -3.94 20.22
CA LYS A 271 10.53 -4.92 21.06
C LYS A 271 11.19 -5.96 20.18
N ALA A 272 12.52 -5.93 20.14
CA ALA A 272 13.30 -6.92 19.42
C ALA A 272 13.12 -8.32 20.03
N SER A 273 13.08 -9.34 19.18
CA SER A 273 13.07 -10.73 19.62
C SER A 273 14.32 -11.05 20.46
N PRO A 274 14.21 -11.76 21.60
CA PRO A 274 15.35 -12.16 22.41
C PRO A 274 16.41 -12.95 21.63
N LYS A 275 15.98 -13.73 20.64
CA LYS A 275 16.83 -14.50 19.72
C LYS A 275 17.04 -13.81 18.37
N GLY A 276 16.46 -12.63 18.18
CA GLY A 276 16.62 -11.81 16.99
C GLY A 276 17.99 -11.17 16.91
N VAL A 277 18.55 -11.14 15.70
CA VAL A 277 19.63 -10.23 15.30
C VAL A 277 19.07 -9.22 14.33
N GLN A 278 19.56 -7.98 14.39
CA GLN A 278 19.04 -6.88 13.57
C GLN A 278 20.08 -6.43 12.56
N MET A 279 19.60 -6.04 11.39
CA MET A 279 20.36 -5.43 10.32
C MET A 279 19.61 -4.19 9.83
N LEU A 280 20.28 -3.04 9.83
CA LEU A 280 19.83 -1.81 9.17
C LEU A 280 20.58 -1.71 7.86
N ILE A 281 19.84 -1.55 6.77
CA ILE A 281 20.39 -1.46 5.43
C ILE A 281 20.09 -0.07 4.90
N GLY A 282 21.13 0.72 4.66
CA GLY A 282 21.04 2.03 4.01
C GLY A 282 21.49 1.97 2.56
N LEU A 283 21.02 2.89 1.72
CA LEU A 283 21.54 3.05 0.36
C LEU A 283 22.86 3.85 0.40
N THR A 284 23.82 3.43 -0.42
CA THR A 284 25.06 4.19 -0.71
C THR A 284 24.91 5.08 -1.95
N ILE A 285 23.77 4.99 -2.62
CA ILE A 285 23.34 5.80 -3.76
C ILE A 285 22.16 6.68 -3.35
N THR A 286 21.71 7.55 -4.25
CA THR A 286 20.54 8.40 -4.00
C THR A 286 19.30 7.58 -3.65
N ASP A 287 18.68 7.89 -2.51
CA ASP A 287 17.39 7.32 -2.11
C ASP A 287 16.22 8.16 -2.66
N ASN A 288 15.82 7.87 -3.90
CA ASN A 288 14.71 8.57 -4.56
C ASN A 288 13.37 8.37 -3.83
N GLU A 289 13.20 7.27 -3.09
CA GLU A 289 11.99 7.02 -2.30
C GLU A 289 11.94 7.96 -1.10
N ALA A 290 13.04 8.08 -0.35
CA ALA A 290 13.14 9.05 0.74
C ALA A 290 12.96 10.50 0.25
N GLN A 291 13.55 10.85 -0.90
CA GLN A 291 13.36 12.18 -1.51
C GLN A 291 11.92 12.44 -1.92
N THR A 292 11.22 11.45 -2.49
CA THR A 292 9.81 11.59 -2.87
C THR A 292 8.92 11.79 -1.64
N HIS A 293 9.20 11.06 -0.54
CA HIS A 293 8.50 11.26 0.73
C HIS A 293 8.80 12.64 1.34
N GLN A 294 10.06 13.10 1.26
CA GLN A 294 10.43 14.44 1.71
C GLN A 294 9.67 15.53 0.95
N LEU A 295 9.59 15.45 -0.39
CA LEU A 295 8.83 16.40 -1.20
C LEU A 295 7.35 16.38 -0.87
N THR A 296 6.80 15.19 -0.61
CA THR A 296 5.39 15.03 -0.20
C THR A 296 5.15 15.67 1.16
N LEU A 297 6.05 15.48 2.12
CA LEU A 297 5.99 16.18 3.42
C LEU A 297 6.03 17.70 3.25
N ASP A 298 6.92 18.20 2.40
CA ASP A 298 7.07 19.64 2.16
C ASP A 298 5.77 20.23 1.57
N HIS A 299 5.09 19.51 0.67
CA HIS A 299 3.79 19.87 0.12
C HIS A 299 2.66 19.83 1.16
N LEU A 300 2.72 18.90 2.11
CA LEU A 300 1.78 18.81 3.23
C LEU A 300 2.07 19.84 4.34
N GLY A 301 3.11 20.67 4.19
CA GLY A 301 3.45 21.74 5.13
C GLY A 301 4.51 21.39 6.18
N PHE A 302 5.04 20.16 6.17
CA PHE A 302 6.04 19.68 7.15
C PHE A 302 7.49 20.01 6.75
N LYS A 303 7.73 21.22 6.22
CA LYS A 303 9.01 21.65 5.60
C LYS A 303 10.22 21.64 6.53
N SER A 304 10.00 21.64 7.84
CA SER A 304 11.06 21.64 8.86
C SER A 304 11.54 20.23 9.23
N ILE A 305 10.85 19.17 8.80
CA ILE A 305 11.22 17.79 9.09
C ILE A 305 12.16 17.29 8.00
N ARG A 306 13.28 16.67 8.38
CA ARG A 306 14.14 15.93 7.44
C ARG A 306 13.95 14.43 7.62
N LEU A 307 13.89 13.71 6.51
CA LEU A 307 13.71 12.26 6.49
C LEU A 307 14.98 11.53 6.07
N GLU A 308 15.27 10.45 6.77
CA GLU A 308 16.12 9.37 6.29
C GLU A 308 15.34 8.06 6.29
N ARG A 309 15.73 7.14 5.42
CA ARG A 309 15.09 5.84 5.27
C ARG A 309 16.14 4.74 5.29
N GLN A 310 15.84 3.66 5.99
CA GLN A 310 16.62 2.43 5.98
C GLN A 310 15.70 1.22 5.91
N LYS A 311 16.16 0.13 5.30
CA LYS A 311 15.48 -1.16 5.42
C LYS A 311 15.90 -1.81 6.74
N HIS A 312 14.93 -2.16 7.56
CA HIS A 312 15.11 -2.93 8.80
C HIS A 312 14.90 -4.42 8.51
N VAL A 313 15.83 -5.26 8.94
CA VAL A 313 15.69 -6.71 8.87
C VAL A 313 15.97 -7.30 10.24
N GLU A 314 15.02 -8.06 10.77
CA GLU A 314 15.18 -8.85 11.99
C GLU A 314 15.21 -10.33 11.65
N ILE A 315 16.30 -11.00 11.98
CA ILE A 315 16.53 -12.41 11.68
C ILE A 315 16.44 -13.19 12.98
N GLY A 316 15.46 -14.09 13.08
CA GLY A 316 15.35 -15.02 14.19
C GLY A 316 16.29 -16.21 13.98
N LEU A 317 17.25 -16.39 14.89
CA LEU A 317 18.18 -17.52 14.87
C LEU A 317 17.82 -18.55 15.95
N GLU A 318 18.15 -19.82 15.70
CA GLU A 318 18.00 -20.90 16.68
C GLU A 318 18.81 -20.63 17.96
N ALA A 319 20.06 -20.19 17.77
CA ALA A 319 21.00 -19.78 18.81
C ALA A 319 21.86 -18.59 18.35
N LYS A 320 22.24 -17.70 19.28
CA LYS A 320 23.05 -16.51 18.97
C LYS A 320 24.55 -16.77 18.82
N LYS A 321 25.05 -17.95 19.24
CA LYS A 321 26.48 -18.29 19.21
C LYS A 321 27.12 -18.16 17.82
N ASP A 322 26.34 -18.40 16.77
CA ASP A 322 26.80 -18.35 15.37
C ASP A 322 26.28 -17.11 14.62
N ALA A 323 25.71 -16.13 15.33
CA ALA A 323 25.04 -14.97 14.74
C ALA A 323 25.90 -14.22 13.72
N GLU A 324 27.17 -13.96 14.08
CA GLU A 324 28.09 -13.23 13.21
C GLU A 324 28.38 -14.01 11.91
N LYS A 325 28.62 -15.32 12.02
CA LYS A 325 28.84 -16.20 10.87
C LYS A 325 27.60 -16.24 9.97
N SER A 326 26.43 -16.42 10.55
CA SER A 326 25.16 -16.43 9.80
C SER A 326 24.91 -15.10 9.09
N LEU A 327 25.14 -13.97 9.76
CA LEU A 327 24.99 -12.64 9.14
C LEU A 327 25.97 -12.44 7.96
N ARG A 328 27.23 -12.85 8.09
CA ARG A 328 28.20 -12.80 6.97
C ARG A 328 27.72 -13.60 5.77
N THR A 329 27.23 -14.83 6.00
CA THR A 329 26.68 -15.67 4.93
C THR A 329 25.46 -15.03 4.27
N LEU A 330 24.54 -14.48 5.07
CA LEU A 330 23.33 -13.81 4.56
C LEU A 330 23.67 -12.56 3.74
N ILE A 331 24.61 -11.74 4.21
CA ILE A 331 25.03 -10.54 3.47
C ILE A 331 25.68 -10.94 2.14
N LYS A 332 26.57 -11.94 2.13
CA LYS A 332 27.22 -12.43 0.91
C LYS A 332 26.26 -13.09 -0.07
N SER A 333 25.16 -13.66 0.40
CA SER A 333 24.17 -14.33 -0.46
C SER A 333 23.40 -13.39 -1.38
N SER A 334 23.40 -12.09 -1.08
CA SER A 334 22.59 -11.07 -1.75
C SER A 334 21.06 -11.27 -1.68
N ILE A 335 20.57 -12.19 -0.84
CA ILE A 335 19.11 -12.42 -0.68
C ILE A 335 18.44 -11.23 0.01
N LEU A 336 19.09 -10.66 1.03
CA LEU A 336 18.50 -9.61 1.88
C LEU A 336 18.92 -8.18 1.47
N LEU A 337 20.06 -8.03 0.80
CA LEU A 337 20.61 -6.76 0.32
C LEU A 337 21.56 -6.95 -0.86
N ASN A 338 21.85 -5.88 -1.59
CA ASN A 338 22.85 -5.80 -2.65
C ASN A 338 23.98 -4.84 -2.27
N THR A 339 25.14 -5.38 -1.89
CA THR A 339 26.31 -4.62 -1.40
C THR A 339 26.96 -3.68 -2.43
N ASN A 340 26.50 -3.67 -3.68
CA ASN A 340 26.92 -2.67 -4.67
C ASN A 340 26.21 -1.33 -4.52
N LYS A 341 25.01 -1.31 -3.91
CA LYS A 341 24.20 -0.11 -3.71
C LYS A 341 23.71 0.09 -2.27
N GLU A 342 23.95 -0.89 -1.41
CA GLU A 342 23.46 -0.93 -0.04
C GLU A 342 24.58 -1.26 0.94
N GLU A 343 24.50 -0.69 2.13
CA GLU A 343 25.43 -0.91 3.24
C GLU A 343 24.66 -1.44 4.45
N ALA A 344 25.22 -2.48 5.10
CA ALA A 344 24.61 -3.12 6.27
C ALA A 344 25.30 -2.71 7.57
N ARG A 345 24.51 -2.24 8.54
CA ARG A 345 24.86 -2.14 9.95
C ARG A 345 24.15 -3.26 10.70
N VAL A 346 24.88 -4.02 11.50
CA VAL A 346 24.31 -5.16 12.26
C VAL A 346 24.42 -4.92 13.76
N LEU A 347 23.41 -5.35 14.51
CA LEU A 347 23.42 -5.31 15.96
C LEU A 347 23.96 -6.65 16.50
N LEU A 348 25.22 -6.64 16.93
CA LEU A 348 25.93 -7.77 17.53
C LEU A 348 26.26 -7.42 18.98
N ASP A 349 25.91 -8.29 19.94
CA ASP A 349 26.23 -8.10 21.37
C ASP A 349 25.89 -6.70 21.92
N LYS A 350 24.73 -6.17 21.50
CA LYS A 350 24.20 -4.83 21.86
C LYS A 350 25.05 -3.65 21.34
N LYS A 351 25.90 -3.87 20.35
CA LYS A 351 26.67 -2.84 19.65
C LYS A 351 26.39 -2.90 18.16
N TRP A 352 26.25 -1.73 17.55
CA TRP A 352 26.16 -1.62 16.10
C TRP A 352 27.56 -1.74 15.50
N SER A 353 27.65 -2.56 14.45
CA SER A 353 28.88 -2.76 13.69
C SER A 353 28.60 -2.65 12.19
N LEU A 354 29.50 -1.98 11.49
CA LEU A 354 29.44 -1.79 10.05
C LEU A 354 30.03 -3.00 9.32
N TYR A 355 29.37 -3.51 8.28
CA TYR A 355 29.92 -4.55 7.42
C TYR A 355 30.79 -3.95 6.31
N ASN A 356 32.08 -4.28 6.30
CA ASN A 356 32.96 -3.93 5.20
C ASN A 356 32.92 -5.04 4.13
N LYS A 357 32.42 -4.71 2.93
CA LYS A 357 32.22 -5.70 1.85
C LYS A 357 33.52 -6.27 1.27
N ASP A 358 34.61 -5.50 1.28
CA ASP A 358 35.87 -5.89 0.66
C ASP A 358 36.65 -6.89 1.52
N THR A 359 36.64 -6.68 2.84
CA THR A 359 37.26 -7.58 3.82
C THR A 359 36.30 -8.66 4.32
N GLY A 360 35.00 -8.45 4.13
CA GLY A 360 33.92 -9.26 4.67
C GLY A 360 33.82 -9.23 6.19
N ARG A 361 34.42 -8.25 6.87
CA ARG A 361 34.49 -8.11 8.35
C ARG A 361 33.54 -7.06 8.89
N PHE A 362 33.14 -7.24 10.15
CA PHE A 362 32.42 -6.22 10.91
C PHE A 362 33.40 -5.37 11.70
N SER A 363 33.23 -4.05 11.63
CA SER A 363 33.96 -3.09 12.45
C SER A 363 32.97 -2.41 13.40
N PRO A 364 33.22 -2.37 14.73
CA PRO A 364 32.39 -1.60 15.65
C PRO A 364 32.29 -0.15 15.16
N GLU A 365 31.11 0.46 15.26
CA GLU A 365 31.02 1.91 15.08
C GLU A 365 31.82 2.58 16.21
N GLU A 366 32.95 3.20 15.89
CA GLU A 366 33.62 4.12 16.82
C GLU A 366 32.67 5.30 17.11
N LYS A 367 32.69 5.84 18.33
CA LYS A 367 32.01 7.11 18.62
C LYS A 367 32.61 8.20 17.73
N ALA A 368 32.01 8.43 16.57
CA ALA A 368 32.45 9.47 15.65
C ALA A 368 32.47 10.82 16.38
N GLY A 369 33.64 11.44 16.44
CA GLY A 369 33.79 12.81 16.93
C GLY A 369 32.93 13.75 16.09
N LYS A 370 32.05 14.52 16.75
CA LYS A 370 31.39 15.76 16.28
C LYS A 370 31.20 15.97 14.76
N SER A 371 30.65 15.00 14.03
CA SER A 371 29.96 15.19 12.74
C SER A 371 29.22 13.94 12.29
N ALA A 372 28.43 13.34 13.19
CA ALA A 372 27.39 12.34 12.91
C ALA A 372 26.73 12.00 14.26
N GLN A 373 25.74 12.79 14.67
CA GLN A 373 24.99 12.49 15.90
C GLN A 373 23.97 11.38 15.62
N THR A 374 24.41 10.14 15.64
CA THR A 374 23.55 8.96 15.81
C THR A 374 23.56 8.59 17.29
N ARG A 375 22.62 9.11 18.08
CA ARG A 375 22.42 8.63 19.46
C ARG A 375 21.38 7.52 19.46
N SER A 376 21.85 6.28 19.33
CA SER A 376 21.07 5.09 19.69
C SER A 376 21.07 4.93 21.22
N SER A 377 19.94 5.22 21.86
CA SER A 377 19.71 4.87 23.27
C SER A 377 18.68 3.75 23.38
N LEU A 378 19.15 2.50 23.37
CA LEU A 378 18.34 1.32 23.70
C LEU A 378 19.07 0.53 24.80
N ALA A 379 18.82 0.87 26.08
CA ALA A 379 19.08 -0.03 27.22
C ALA A 379 18.38 0.43 28.52
N LYS A 380 17.47 -0.44 29.02
CA LYS A 380 16.88 -0.55 30.38
C LYS A 380 15.77 0.48 30.71
N LYS A 381 14.65 0.15 31.38
CA LYS A 381 14.29 -0.91 32.36
C LYS A 381 12.83 -1.35 32.18
N GLY A 382 12.50 -2.55 32.64
CA GLY A 382 11.12 -2.99 32.83
C GLY A 382 10.47 -2.38 34.08
N SER A 383 9.16 -2.17 33.99
CA SER A 383 8.20 -2.21 35.11
C SER A 383 6.78 -2.40 34.56
N SER A 384 5.92 -2.95 35.40
CA SER A 384 4.56 -3.45 35.16
C SER A 384 3.51 -2.43 34.68
N VAL A 385 2.64 -2.93 33.79
CA VAL A 385 1.21 -2.64 33.50
C VAL A 385 0.68 -1.21 33.71
N SER A 386 0.37 -0.55 32.59
CA SER A 386 -0.92 0.14 32.35
C SER A 386 -1.19 0.14 30.84
N GLU A 387 -2.44 -0.07 30.41
CA GLU A 387 -2.90 0.13 29.03
C GLU A 387 -2.96 1.64 28.70
N SER A 388 -1.82 2.33 28.79
CA SER A 388 -1.64 3.65 28.20
C SER A 388 -0.86 3.49 26.90
N THR A 389 -1.42 4.03 25.81
CA THR A 389 -0.76 4.00 24.49
C THR A 389 0.59 4.72 24.59
N PRO A 390 1.70 4.14 24.10
CA PRO A 390 3.00 4.78 24.21
C PRO A 390 3.00 6.14 23.49
N LYS A 391 3.51 7.15 24.18
CA LYS A 391 3.74 8.48 23.59
C LYS A 391 4.91 8.41 22.60
N PRO A 392 4.92 9.25 21.54
CA PRO A 392 6.07 9.31 20.65
C PRO A 392 7.35 9.65 21.43
N PRO A 393 8.51 9.07 21.08
CA PRO A 393 9.76 9.41 21.71
C PRO A 393 10.08 10.88 21.41
N VAL A 394 10.43 11.64 22.45
CA VAL A 394 10.62 13.09 22.36
C VAL A 394 12.11 13.38 22.23
N GLY A 395 12.60 13.49 21.00
CA GLY A 395 14.00 13.76 20.66
C GLY A 395 14.15 14.74 19.50
N SER A 396 15.38 15.11 19.16
CA SER A 396 15.70 15.74 17.86
C SER A 396 15.61 14.73 16.70
N GLU A 397 15.74 13.45 17.03
CA GLU A 397 15.61 12.32 16.11
C GLU A 397 14.52 11.38 16.65
N VAL A 398 13.56 11.06 15.79
CA VAL A 398 12.44 10.16 16.09
C VAL A 398 12.43 9.05 15.05
N ARG A 399 12.32 7.79 15.46
CA ARG A 399 12.36 6.65 14.54
C ARG A 399 11.05 5.90 14.52
N LEU A 400 10.52 5.67 13.32
CA LEU A 400 9.29 4.94 13.07
C LEU A 400 9.60 3.72 12.19
N LEU A 401 9.52 2.53 12.78
CA LEU A 401 9.62 1.26 12.05
C LEU A 401 8.23 0.85 11.56
N VAL A 402 8.08 0.67 10.26
CA VAL A 402 6.85 0.20 9.60
C VAL A 402 7.07 -1.21 9.06
N ARG A 403 6.12 -2.12 9.30
CA ARG A 403 6.16 -3.52 8.83
C ARG A 403 4.82 -3.95 8.26
N GLU A 404 4.84 -4.81 7.23
CA GLU A 404 3.62 -5.50 6.80
C GLU A 404 3.18 -6.47 7.89
N ARG A 405 1.89 -6.45 8.25
CA ARG A 405 1.34 -7.34 9.31
C ARG A 405 1.52 -8.81 9.00
N ASP A 406 1.42 -9.13 7.73
CA ASP A 406 1.42 -10.50 7.25
C ASP A 406 2.77 -10.97 6.69
N ASP A 407 3.72 -10.02 6.58
CA ASP A 407 5.13 -10.16 6.20
C ASP A 407 5.44 -11.28 5.20
N CYS A 408 4.67 -11.35 4.10
CA CYS A 408 4.85 -12.42 3.11
C CYS A 408 6.21 -12.41 2.43
N VAL A 409 6.84 -11.23 2.33
CA VAL A 409 8.21 -11.09 1.80
C VAL A 409 9.21 -11.70 2.78
N GLY A 410 9.14 -11.39 4.08
CA GLY A 410 9.98 -12.01 5.10
C GLY A 410 9.81 -13.53 5.16
N LEU A 411 8.58 -14.03 5.06
CA LEU A 411 8.31 -15.47 4.96
C LEU A 411 8.96 -16.10 3.72
N SER A 412 8.82 -15.47 2.54
CA SER A 412 9.43 -15.95 1.30
C SER A 412 10.95 -15.97 1.39
N ASP A 413 11.57 -14.92 1.94
CA ASP A 413 13.02 -14.84 2.09
C ASP A 413 13.54 -15.86 3.10
N CYS A 414 12.82 -16.09 4.21
CA CYS A 414 13.13 -17.15 5.16
C CYS A 414 13.14 -18.53 4.48
N GLN A 415 12.14 -18.84 3.65
CA GLN A 415 12.09 -20.09 2.89
C GLN A 415 13.24 -20.21 1.89
N LYS A 416 13.60 -19.12 1.17
CA LYS A 416 14.77 -19.11 0.27
C LYS A 416 16.06 -19.36 1.03
N ILE A 417 16.25 -18.74 2.19
CA ILE A 417 17.44 -18.92 3.04
C ILE A 417 17.56 -20.38 3.51
N GLN A 418 16.48 -20.95 4.05
CA GLN A 418 16.47 -22.34 4.50
C GLN A 418 16.66 -23.34 3.35
N GLY A 419 16.02 -23.08 2.21
CA GLY A 419 16.01 -23.99 1.06
C GLY A 419 17.27 -23.91 0.19
N ARG A 420 17.69 -22.69 -0.19
CA ARG A 420 18.82 -22.43 -1.09
C ARG A 420 20.16 -22.36 -0.36
N LEU A 421 20.23 -21.63 0.75
CA LEU A 421 21.47 -21.51 1.54
C LEU A 421 21.66 -22.64 2.55
N LYS A 422 20.67 -23.53 2.69
CA LYS A 422 20.67 -24.64 3.67
C LYS A 422 20.80 -24.18 5.13
N MET A 423 20.48 -22.92 5.42
CA MET A 423 20.58 -22.33 6.75
C MET A 423 19.31 -22.60 7.57
N LYS A 424 19.13 -23.85 8.02
CA LYS A 424 17.97 -24.27 8.82
C LYS A 424 17.89 -23.60 10.20
N GLU A 425 19.00 -23.02 10.67
CA GLU A 425 19.09 -22.26 11.91
C GLU A 425 18.37 -20.91 11.84
N VAL A 426 18.13 -20.36 10.64
CA VAL A 426 17.29 -19.16 10.45
C VAL A 426 15.83 -19.58 10.55
N LYS A 427 15.12 -19.14 11.58
CA LYS A 427 13.73 -19.51 11.87
C LYS A 427 12.72 -18.47 11.42
N SER A 428 13.14 -17.22 11.31
CA SER A 428 12.30 -16.14 10.79
C SER A 428 13.15 -15.04 10.17
N VAL A 429 12.56 -14.34 9.21
CA VAL A 429 13.03 -13.06 8.70
C VAL A 429 11.85 -12.12 8.75
N ARG A 430 12.04 -10.97 9.40
CA ARG A 430 11.07 -9.88 9.37
C ARG A 430 11.64 -8.65 8.71
N ILE A 431 10.88 -8.06 7.80
CA ILE A 431 11.33 -6.90 7.00
C ILE A 431 10.45 -5.71 7.31
N GLY A 432 11.07 -4.54 7.42
CA GLY A 432 10.36 -3.28 7.56
C GLY A 432 11.13 -2.10 6.98
N THR A 433 10.48 -0.96 6.96
CA THR A 433 11.08 0.33 6.62
C THR A 433 11.24 1.13 7.90
N LEU A 434 12.47 1.54 8.20
CA LEU A 434 12.78 2.44 9.30
C LEU A 434 12.88 3.85 8.74
N TRP A 435 11.94 4.69 9.15
CA TRP A 435 11.96 6.12 8.90
C TRP A 435 12.61 6.83 10.08
N THR A 436 13.63 7.64 9.81
CA THR A 436 14.22 8.54 10.80
C THR A 436 13.76 9.96 10.48
N LEU A 437 13.10 10.59 11.44
CA LEU A 437 12.58 11.94 11.34
C LEU A 437 13.45 12.85 12.20
N HIS A 438 14.12 13.80 11.56
CA HIS A 438 14.87 14.84 12.23
C HIS A 438 13.95 16.05 12.43
N LEU A 439 13.61 16.29 13.68
CA LEU A 439 12.73 17.38 14.10
C LEU A 439 13.58 18.60 14.49
N PRO A 440 13.14 19.83 14.16
CA PRO A 440 13.81 21.04 14.62
C PRO A 440 13.77 21.16 16.15
N GLU A 441 14.53 22.11 16.69
CA GLU A 441 14.43 22.47 18.10
C GLU A 441 13.09 23.16 18.36
N MET A 442 12.28 22.56 19.24
CA MET A 442 10.94 23.04 19.59
C MET A 442 10.47 22.35 20.88
N LYS A 443 9.37 22.84 21.46
CA LYS A 443 8.85 22.31 22.73
C LYS A 443 8.33 20.88 22.54
N VAL A 444 8.42 20.07 23.58
CA VAL A 444 7.94 18.67 23.60
C VAL A 444 6.51 18.53 23.06
N LYS A 445 5.59 19.38 23.55
CA LYS A 445 4.18 19.35 23.15
C LYS A 445 3.96 19.68 21.66
N GLU A 446 4.80 20.54 21.09
CA GLU A 446 4.77 20.87 19.66
C GLU A 446 5.22 19.65 18.84
N LYS A 447 6.29 18.96 19.26
CA LYS A 447 6.74 17.69 18.63
C LYS A 447 5.65 16.62 18.65
N GLU A 448 5.01 16.42 19.80
CA GLU A 448 3.91 15.45 19.93
C GLU A 448 2.75 15.77 18.98
N THR A 449 2.43 17.06 18.80
CA THR A 449 1.35 17.52 17.92
C THR A 449 1.71 17.27 16.46
N ILE A 450 2.89 17.69 16.02
CA ILE A 450 3.37 17.48 14.65
C ILE A 450 3.42 15.99 14.31
N LEU A 451 3.93 15.15 15.20
CA LEU A 451 3.99 13.70 14.97
C LEU A 451 2.58 13.09 14.87
N LYS A 452 1.61 13.60 15.63
CA LYS A 452 0.22 13.15 15.53
C LYS A 452 -0.39 13.53 14.17
N GLU A 453 -0.22 14.77 13.74
CA GLU A 453 -0.69 15.25 12.44
C GLU A 453 -0.03 14.47 11.28
N LEU A 454 1.27 14.20 11.41
CA LEU A 454 2.03 13.43 10.44
C LEU A 454 1.51 12.00 10.27
N LEU A 455 1.21 11.31 11.37
CA LEU A 455 0.66 9.94 11.32
C LEU A 455 -0.75 9.93 10.72
N ALA A 456 -1.54 10.99 10.93
CA ALA A 456 -2.88 11.13 10.35
C ALA A 456 -2.86 11.34 8.83
N THR A 457 -1.71 11.71 8.23
CA THR A 457 -1.57 11.73 6.77
C THR A 457 -1.51 10.32 6.16
N HIS A 458 -1.24 9.31 6.98
CA HIS A 458 -0.93 7.94 6.56
C HIS A 458 0.25 7.81 5.57
N LEU A 459 1.03 8.87 5.29
CA LEU A 459 2.11 8.81 4.31
C LEU A 459 3.07 7.63 4.57
N PHE A 460 3.42 7.39 5.83
CA PHE A 460 4.39 6.35 6.20
C PHE A 460 3.80 4.94 6.30
N TYR A 461 2.52 4.80 6.65
CA TYR A 461 1.90 3.49 6.79
C TYR A 461 0.37 3.52 6.68
N ASN A 462 -0.20 2.43 6.18
CA ASN A 462 -1.63 2.15 6.20
C ASN A 462 -1.95 1.14 7.32
N PRO A 463 -2.69 1.52 8.39
CA PRO A 463 -2.88 0.67 9.57
C PRO A 463 -3.63 -0.64 9.28
N HIS A 464 -4.32 -0.74 8.15
CA HIS A 464 -5.11 -1.91 7.76
C HIS A 464 -4.30 -3.03 7.11
N ARG A 465 -3.05 -2.75 6.69
CA ARG A 465 -2.08 -3.76 6.22
C ARG A 465 -0.75 -3.72 6.96
N GLN A 466 -0.40 -2.58 7.56
CA GLN A 466 0.90 -2.34 8.21
C GLN A 466 0.77 -2.08 9.71
N GLU A 467 1.83 -2.42 10.43
CA GLU A 467 2.10 -2.04 11.81
C GLU A 467 3.20 -0.99 11.84
N ALA A 468 3.12 -0.09 12.82
CA ALA A 468 4.13 0.91 13.08
C ALA A 468 4.63 0.81 14.52
N PHE A 469 5.93 1.06 14.71
CA PHE A 469 6.59 1.00 16.00
C PHE A 469 7.52 2.19 16.19
N TRP A 470 7.47 2.82 17.35
CA TRP A 470 8.52 3.72 17.83
C TRP A 470 9.75 2.90 18.25
N VAL A 471 10.93 3.30 17.78
CA VAL A 471 12.22 2.59 18.01
C VAL A 471 13.17 3.38 18.87
#